data_AF-A0A932CWC2-F1
#
_entry.id   AF-A0A932CWC2-F1
#
_cell.length_a   1.000
_cell.length_b   1.000
_cell.length_c   1.000
_cell.angle_alpha   90.00
_cell.angle_beta   90.00
_cell.angle_gamma   90.00
#
_symmetry.space_group_name_H-M   'P 1'
#
loop_
_entity.id
_entity.type
_entity.pdbx_description
1 polymer ?
#
loop_
_entity_poly.entity_id
_entity_poly.type
_entity_poly.pdbx_seq_one_letter_code
_entity_poly.pdbx_strand_id
1 'polypeptide(L)'
;MLTTVVDVGSTRLSLMLVTVTLAGCPGEIGADFAWAPGSDRDGGVSVGRDGDAGAQEDGSRATEADGGGPTDLPDDGPADECGDLRTAIPIYNGTAEPTVVPLAPGQVIAVGTFGGCSGALIAPSWVLTATHCGLYAGAEFCIGEEPGQPDTCLGSVGVVDNPSGDMTLVELDRDAREALPSVVPIPILTEGMDEGWVGRMAEAAGYGEQEDGSSGEREFTAEPIASISGDTLTIDGEGQRGVCFGDSGGPVMVVASDGTARVAGDLSNGDGSCVGQDNFTRVDVYREWIEESTGPTAPPDGCGDVGNGGRCLDGAAIWCEGDELRSEPCAGGLACGWDAAAGGFRCVDGGDPCAGLDAVGRCEGSVARWCDRGRPRSRDCGACGQACDESTTFGGAYCVDDPCGGLDYLGRCSDDVAEWCEDGELRSEDCGARGEACRWISDDTGYWCG
;
A
#
# COMPACT_ATOMS: atom_id res chain seq x y z
N MET A 1 -53.12 -44.88 -41.16
CA MET A 1 -52.86 -43.50 -41.59
C MET A 1 -51.37 -43.26 -41.47
N LEU A 2 -50.66 -43.41 -42.59
CA LEU A 2 -49.33 -42.86 -42.80
C LEU A 2 -49.48 -41.35 -43.04
N THR A 3 -48.63 -40.52 -42.45
CA THR A 3 -48.07 -39.38 -43.18
C THR A 3 -46.65 -39.10 -42.69
N THR A 4 -45.77 -38.92 -43.65
CA THR A 4 -44.32 -38.71 -43.60
C THR A 4 -44.03 -37.25 -44.01
N VAL A 5 -42.87 -36.70 -43.58
CA VAL A 5 -42.05 -35.64 -44.25
C VAL A 5 -42.67 -34.22 -44.19
N VAL A 6 -41.94 -33.12 -43.90
CA VAL A 6 -40.94 -32.43 -44.75
C VAL A 6 -40.00 -31.55 -43.91
N ASP A 7 -38.70 -31.67 -44.20
CA ASP A 7 -37.61 -30.72 -43.94
C ASP A 7 -37.54 -29.68 -45.09
N VAL A 8 -37.43 -28.38 -44.78
CA VAL A 8 -37.00 -27.35 -45.72
C VAL A 8 -36.15 -26.27 -45.02
N GLY A 9 -34.83 -26.40 -45.11
CA GLY A 9 -33.98 -25.42 -45.82
C GLY A 9 -33.76 -24.02 -45.25
N SER A 10 -32.53 -23.79 -44.76
CA SER A 10 -31.60 -22.70 -45.16
C SER A 10 -32.23 -21.35 -45.53
N THR A 11 -32.01 -20.32 -44.71
CA THR A 11 -32.07 -18.92 -45.16
C THR A 11 -30.75 -18.22 -44.87
N ARG A 12 -30.12 -17.77 -45.95
CA ARG A 12 -28.88 -16.99 -46.00
C ARG A 12 -29.09 -15.61 -45.36
N LEU A 13 -28.19 -15.20 -44.47
CA LEU A 13 -28.06 -13.80 -44.06
C LEU A 13 -27.37 -13.04 -45.19
N SER A 14 -28.07 -12.06 -45.78
CA SER A 14 -27.54 -11.20 -46.83
C SER A 14 -26.91 -9.97 -46.19
N LEU A 15 -25.61 -9.81 -46.41
CA LEU A 15 -24.80 -8.65 -46.05
C LEU A 15 -25.28 -7.42 -46.85
N MET A 16 -25.78 -6.37 -46.19
CA MET A 16 -26.06 -5.08 -46.81
C MET A 16 -24.84 -4.17 -46.65
N LEU A 17 -24.09 -3.99 -47.73
CA LEU A 17 -23.15 -2.88 -47.90
C LEU A 17 -23.97 -1.58 -48.04
N VAL A 18 -23.77 -0.62 -47.15
CA VAL A 18 -24.20 0.76 -47.35
C VAL A 18 -22.99 1.57 -47.80
N THR A 19 -22.93 1.86 -49.09
CA THR A 19 -22.04 2.88 -49.67
C THR A 19 -22.74 4.24 -49.58
N VAL A 20 -22.13 5.21 -48.89
CA VAL A 20 -22.49 6.63 -49.00
C VAL A 20 -21.33 7.37 -49.65
N THR A 21 -21.59 7.93 -50.84
CA THR A 21 -20.66 8.80 -51.57
C THR A 21 -21.07 10.26 -51.38
N LEU A 22 -20.05 11.10 -51.17
CA LEU A 22 -20.06 12.51 -50.80
C LEU A 22 -20.69 13.47 -51.83
N ALA A 23 -21.23 14.59 -51.33
CA ALA A 23 -21.35 15.87 -52.04
C ALA A 23 -20.89 17.00 -51.09
N GLY A 24 -19.99 17.87 -51.55
CA GLY A 24 -19.26 18.84 -50.70
C GLY A 24 -19.63 20.32 -50.81
N CYS A 25 -19.07 21.06 -49.84
CA CYS A 25 -18.56 22.46 -49.76
C CYS A 25 -19.52 23.68 -49.84
N PRO A 26 -19.14 24.89 -49.32
CA PRO A 26 -17.89 25.29 -48.62
C PRO A 26 -18.06 26.13 -47.32
N GLY A 27 -16.94 26.39 -46.61
CA GLY A 27 -16.83 27.47 -45.61
C GLY A 27 -15.61 27.36 -44.68
N GLU A 28 -14.54 28.08 -45.02
CA GLU A 28 -13.26 28.17 -44.28
C GLU A 28 -13.36 29.04 -43.02
N ILE A 29 -12.71 28.63 -41.93
CA ILE A 29 -11.92 29.51 -41.04
C ILE A 29 -10.81 28.65 -40.42
N GLY A 30 -9.55 28.99 -40.71
CA GLY A 30 -8.37 28.33 -40.13
C GLY A 30 -7.79 29.12 -38.95
N ALA A 31 -7.02 28.43 -38.11
CA ALA A 31 -5.79 28.92 -37.51
C ALA A 31 -4.99 27.74 -36.94
N ASP A 32 -3.75 27.65 -37.39
CA ASP A 32 -2.73 26.64 -37.11
C ASP A 32 -2.19 26.67 -35.68
N PHE A 33 -1.76 25.52 -35.15
CA PHE A 33 -0.56 25.44 -34.30
C PHE A 33 0.13 24.09 -34.52
N ALA A 34 1.24 24.12 -35.25
CA ALA A 34 2.18 23.02 -35.43
C ALA A 34 3.35 23.17 -34.44
N TRP A 35 3.69 22.09 -33.76
CA TRP A 35 4.89 21.97 -32.94
C TRP A 35 6.10 21.66 -33.83
N ALA A 36 7.20 22.41 -33.66
CA ALA A 36 8.50 22.15 -34.26
C ALA A 36 9.50 21.73 -33.16
N PRO A 37 10.46 20.82 -33.45
CA PRO A 37 11.47 20.38 -32.49
C PRO A 37 12.62 21.40 -32.39
N GLY A 38 13.05 21.67 -31.15
CA GLY A 38 14.15 22.57 -30.80
C GLY A 38 15.53 21.98 -31.12
N SER A 39 16.46 22.88 -31.42
CA SER A 39 17.80 22.65 -31.97
C SER A 39 18.90 22.97 -30.95
N ASP A 40 20.05 22.33 -31.16
CA ASP A 40 21.36 22.58 -30.56
C ASP A 40 21.72 24.06 -30.41
N ARG A 41 22.34 24.42 -29.26
CA ARG A 41 23.41 25.43 -29.19
C ARG A 41 24.44 25.13 -28.10
N ASP A 42 25.68 25.03 -28.56
CA ASP A 42 26.93 25.15 -27.80
C ASP A 42 27.03 26.45 -26.98
N GLY A 43 27.73 26.35 -25.85
CA GLY A 43 28.20 27.48 -25.05
C GLY A 43 29.09 27.04 -23.89
N GLY A 44 30.37 26.78 -24.17
CA GLY A 44 31.35 26.34 -23.18
C GLY A 44 31.79 27.43 -22.20
N VAL A 45 32.14 27.01 -20.98
CA VAL A 45 33.06 27.70 -20.07
C VAL A 45 33.94 26.65 -19.40
N SER A 46 35.23 26.98 -19.30
CA SER A 46 36.34 26.13 -18.89
C SER A 46 36.79 26.47 -17.47
N VAL A 47 37.01 25.46 -16.63
CA VAL A 47 37.86 25.49 -15.41
C VAL A 47 38.32 24.04 -15.22
N GLY A 48 39.58 23.64 -15.40
CA GLY A 48 40.73 23.94 -14.56
C GLY A 48 41.15 22.65 -13.86
N ARG A 49 42.05 21.88 -14.48
CA ARG A 49 42.75 20.74 -13.86
C ARG A 49 43.93 21.28 -13.06
N ASP A 50 44.00 20.91 -11.79
CA ASP A 50 45.26 20.73 -11.07
C ASP A 50 45.18 19.37 -10.37
N GLY A 51 46.17 18.52 -10.64
CA GLY A 51 46.35 17.27 -9.93
C GLY A 51 47.23 17.47 -8.70
N ASP A 52 47.17 16.53 -7.76
CA ASP A 52 48.39 16.11 -7.09
C ASP A 52 48.30 14.63 -6.70
N ALA A 53 49.45 13.99 -6.81
CA ALA A 53 49.70 12.58 -6.55
C ALA A 53 50.12 12.38 -5.08
N GLY A 54 49.81 11.21 -4.54
CA GLY A 54 50.34 10.78 -3.24
C GLY A 54 50.16 9.27 -3.06
N ALA A 55 51.20 8.52 -3.39
CA ALA A 55 51.31 7.08 -3.21
C ALA A 55 51.93 6.71 -1.84
N GLN A 56 51.57 5.54 -1.31
CA GLN A 56 52.41 4.51 -0.63
C GLN A 56 51.48 3.50 0.07
N GLU A 57 51.45 2.21 -0.33
CA GLU A 57 52.31 1.07 0.10
C GLU A 57 52.28 0.86 1.63
N ASP A 58 52.09 -0.29 2.26
CA ASP A 58 52.37 -1.73 2.04
C ASP A 58 51.56 -2.46 3.18
N GLY A 59 51.01 -3.68 3.14
CA GLY A 59 51.64 -4.95 2.81
C GLY A 59 51.10 -6.09 3.71
N SER A 60 50.74 -7.23 3.09
CA SER A 60 50.77 -8.63 3.58
C SER A 60 49.96 -9.01 4.85
N ARG A 61 49.21 -10.14 4.94
CA ARG A 61 49.66 -11.53 4.78
C ARG A 61 48.48 -12.49 5.06
N ALA A 62 48.36 -13.55 4.26
CA ALA A 62 47.44 -14.67 4.46
C ALA A 62 48.05 -15.79 5.33
N THR A 63 47.17 -16.63 5.93
CA THR A 63 47.29 -18.02 6.50
C THR A 63 46.53 -18.07 7.85
N GLU A 64 45.65 -19.00 8.24
CA GLU A 64 45.31 -20.38 7.86
C GLU A 64 43.83 -20.68 8.18
N ALA A 65 43.31 -21.78 7.64
CA ALA A 65 42.02 -22.38 7.99
C ALA A 65 42.18 -23.35 9.18
N ASP A 66 41.17 -23.43 10.05
CA ASP A 66 40.66 -24.69 10.62
C ASP A 66 39.33 -24.46 11.36
N GLY A 67 38.41 -25.43 11.23
CA GLY A 67 37.00 -25.32 11.61
C GLY A 67 36.64 -25.60 13.07
N GLY A 68 35.46 -25.11 13.46
CA GLY A 68 34.72 -25.43 14.69
C GLY A 68 33.27 -24.93 14.54
N GLY A 69 32.29 -25.73 14.96
CA GLY A 69 30.85 -25.55 14.72
C GLY A 69 30.18 -24.35 15.42
N PRO A 70 28.85 -24.20 15.30
CA PRO A 70 28.13 -22.99 15.66
C PRO A 70 27.93 -22.91 17.16
N THR A 71 28.63 -22.00 17.82
CA THR A 71 28.32 -21.56 19.16
C THR A 71 28.34 -20.04 19.20
N ASP A 72 27.24 -19.50 19.72
CA ASP A 72 27.07 -18.15 20.25
C ASP A 72 26.92 -17.02 19.22
N LEU A 73 25.65 -16.71 18.90
CA LEU A 73 25.29 -15.36 18.47
C LEU A 73 25.66 -14.39 19.60
N PRO A 74 26.28 -13.24 19.29
CA PRO A 74 26.81 -12.34 20.29
C PRO A 74 25.70 -11.76 21.17
N ASP A 75 26.02 -11.66 22.45
CA ASP A 75 25.35 -10.86 23.47
C ASP A 75 25.28 -9.41 22.97
N ASP A 76 24.09 -8.98 22.55
CA ASP A 76 23.80 -7.57 22.25
C ASP A 76 23.92 -6.77 23.55
N GLY A 77 25.13 -6.24 23.77
CA GLY A 77 25.36 -5.10 24.66
C GLY A 77 24.43 -3.94 24.30
N PRO A 78 24.35 -2.90 25.16
CA PRO A 78 23.30 -1.89 25.08
C PRO A 78 23.27 -1.31 23.67
N ALA A 79 22.14 -1.53 23.00
CA ALA A 79 21.84 -0.98 21.69
C ALA A 79 22.17 0.52 21.70
N ASP A 80 22.74 1.03 20.59
CA ASP A 80 22.79 2.46 20.34
C ASP A 80 21.44 3.08 20.73
N GLU A 81 21.44 3.98 21.71
CA GLU A 81 20.24 4.38 22.46
C GLU A 81 19.13 5.00 21.57
N CYS A 82 19.41 5.29 20.29
CA CYS A 82 18.47 5.92 19.36
C CYS A 82 18.45 5.31 17.94
N GLY A 83 18.99 4.11 17.70
CA GLY A 83 18.95 3.47 16.37
C GLY A 83 17.65 2.70 16.10
N ASP A 84 16.83 3.17 15.16
CA ASP A 84 15.71 2.42 14.57
C ASP A 84 15.97 2.26 13.06
N LEU A 85 15.97 1.02 12.58
CA LEU A 85 16.39 0.67 11.21
C LEU A 85 15.20 0.46 10.26
N ARG A 86 14.00 0.87 10.67
CA ARG A 86 12.79 0.87 9.83
C ARG A 86 12.77 2.17 8.99
N THR A 87 12.54 2.06 7.68
CA THR A 87 12.54 3.19 6.71
C THR A 87 11.34 3.07 5.77
N ALA A 88 10.69 4.19 5.42
CA ALA A 88 9.50 4.28 4.55
C ALA A 88 9.44 5.62 3.80
N ILE A 89 8.63 5.67 2.70
CA ILE A 89 8.00 6.78 1.90
C ILE A 89 7.92 6.39 0.37
N PRO A 90 6.87 6.69 -0.48
CA PRO A 90 5.40 6.95 -0.27
C PRO A 90 4.34 6.65 -1.42
N ILE A 91 3.03 6.45 -1.09
CA ILE A 91 1.76 7.13 -1.60
C ILE A 91 1.33 8.11 -0.49
N TYR A 92 0.27 8.95 -0.56
CA TYR A 92 -0.13 9.90 0.52
C TYR A 92 -0.17 9.24 1.92
N ASN A 93 0.95 9.32 2.66
CA ASN A 93 1.25 8.51 3.87
C ASN A 93 1.08 6.97 3.73
N GLY A 94 1.16 6.43 2.52
CA GLY A 94 1.17 5.01 2.18
C GLY A 94 2.52 4.32 2.40
N THR A 95 2.55 3.02 2.15
CA THR A 95 3.73 2.15 2.33
C THR A 95 4.00 1.29 1.10
N ALA A 96 5.28 1.09 0.78
CA ALA A 96 5.69 0.25 -0.35
C ALA A 96 5.26 -1.23 -0.22
N GLU A 97 4.99 -1.67 1.01
CA GLU A 97 4.50 -3.01 1.34
C GLU A 97 3.18 -2.93 2.13
N PRO A 98 2.29 -3.93 2.02
CA PRO A 98 1.06 -3.99 2.81
C PRO A 98 1.34 -4.19 4.31
N THR A 99 0.50 -3.58 5.14
CA THR A 99 0.67 -3.50 6.59
C THR A 99 -0.37 -4.31 7.37
N VAL A 100 -1.55 -4.57 6.80
CA VAL A 100 -2.65 -5.27 7.50
C VAL A 100 -3.08 -6.55 6.80
N VAL A 101 -3.07 -6.57 5.47
CA VAL A 101 -3.37 -7.75 4.64
C VAL A 101 -2.06 -8.50 4.32
N PRO A 102 -1.97 -9.82 4.60
CA PRO A 102 -0.73 -10.59 4.43
C PRO A 102 -0.59 -11.05 2.97
N LEU A 103 -0.38 -10.12 2.04
CA LEU A 103 -0.16 -10.44 0.64
C LEU A 103 1.24 -11.04 0.48
N ALA A 104 1.33 -12.23 -0.14
CA ALA A 104 2.62 -12.78 -0.55
C ALA A 104 3.41 -11.81 -1.44
N PRO A 105 4.76 -11.87 -1.51
CA PRO A 105 5.54 -11.04 -2.43
C PRO A 105 5.06 -11.08 -3.87
N GLY A 106 4.59 -12.25 -4.32
CA GLY A 106 3.98 -12.42 -5.65
C GLY A 106 2.63 -11.74 -5.81
N GLN A 107 1.86 -11.61 -4.72
CA GLN A 107 0.57 -10.90 -4.67
C GLN A 107 0.77 -9.38 -4.56
N VAL A 108 1.80 -8.92 -3.85
CA VAL A 108 2.18 -7.49 -3.84
C VAL A 108 2.41 -6.97 -5.26
N ILE A 109 3.16 -7.73 -6.06
CA ILE A 109 3.42 -7.39 -7.48
C ILE A 109 2.26 -7.75 -8.42
N ALA A 110 1.12 -8.24 -7.92
CA ALA A 110 -0.06 -8.48 -8.75
C ALA A 110 -0.88 -7.21 -8.99
N VAL A 111 -0.62 -6.15 -8.22
CA VAL A 111 -1.16 -4.80 -8.46
C VAL A 111 -0.29 -4.13 -9.53
N GLY A 112 -0.95 -3.58 -10.55
CA GLY A 112 -0.30 -2.95 -11.70
C GLY A 112 -1.08 -1.73 -12.19
N THR A 113 -0.59 -1.13 -13.28
CA THR A 113 -1.11 0.13 -13.82
C THR A 113 -1.44 0.05 -15.31
N PHE A 114 -2.41 0.86 -15.73
CA PHE A 114 -2.77 1.14 -17.12
C PHE A 114 -2.31 2.55 -17.59
N GLY A 115 -1.46 3.24 -16.79
CA GLY A 115 -0.99 4.58 -17.12
C GLY A 115 -2.03 5.67 -16.87
N GLY A 116 -2.65 5.65 -15.68
CA GLY A 116 -3.70 6.58 -15.25
C GLY A 116 -4.85 5.93 -14.49
N CYS A 117 -4.90 4.60 -14.50
CA CYS A 117 -5.68 3.77 -13.60
C CYS A 117 -4.80 2.63 -13.08
N SER A 118 -5.23 2.04 -11.98
CA SER A 118 -4.64 0.86 -11.36
C SER A 118 -5.53 -0.37 -11.59
N GLY A 119 -5.02 -1.54 -11.25
CA GLY A 119 -5.77 -2.79 -11.31
C GLY A 119 -5.03 -3.94 -10.63
N ALA A 120 -5.74 -5.03 -10.39
CA ALA A 120 -5.19 -6.22 -9.74
C ALA A 120 -5.35 -7.45 -10.62
N LEU A 121 -4.27 -8.22 -10.76
CA LEU A 121 -4.33 -9.55 -11.38
C LEU A 121 -5.07 -10.51 -10.43
N ILE A 122 -6.29 -10.91 -10.80
CA ILE A 122 -7.16 -11.78 -9.98
C ILE A 122 -7.18 -13.24 -10.46
N ALA A 123 -6.77 -13.47 -11.71
CA ALA A 123 -6.49 -14.79 -12.26
C ALA A 123 -5.30 -14.68 -13.24
N PRO A 124 -4.68 -15.80 -13.67
CA PRO A 124 -3.42 -15.74 -14.41
C PRO A 124 -3.41 -14.86 -15.66
N SER A 125 -4.56 -14.68 -16.31
CA SER A 125 -4.72 -13.84 -17.51
C SER A 125 -5.84 -12.80 -17.36
N TRP A 126 -6.24 -12.46 -16.14
CA TRP A 126 -7.37 -11.56 -15.88
C TRP A 126 -7.05 -10.52 -14.82
N VAL A 127 -7.24 -9.25 -15.20
CA VAL A 127 -7.09 -8.08 -14.33
C VAL A 127 -8.47 -7.51 -14.01
N LEU A 128 -8.69 -7.18 -12.74
CA LEU A 128 -9.85 -6.44 -12.25
C LEU A 128 -9.48 -4.95 -12.16
N THR A 129 -10.38 -4.08 -12.61
CA THR A 129 -10.26 -2.62 -12.56
C THR A 129 -11.66 -1.98 -12.70
N ALA A 130 -11.76 -0.65 -12.77
CA ALA A 130 -13.03 0.06 -12.85
C ALA A 130 -13.48 0.32 -14.30
N THR A 131 -14.80 0.41 -14.52
CA THR A 131 -15.37 0.73 -15.84
C THR A 131 -15.10 2.17 -16.25
N HIS A 132 -15.09 3.11 -15.31
CA HIS A 132 -14.81 4.51 -15.60
C HIS A 132 -13.39 4.76 -16.14
N CYS A 133 -12.47 3.81 -15.97
CA CYS A 133 -11.13 3.84 -16.60
C CYS A 133 -11.18 3.78 -18.13
N GLY A 134 -12.29 3.33 -18.73
CA GLY A 134 -12.52 3.41 -20.18
C GLY A 134 -11.51 2.59 -21.00
N LEU A 135 -11.08 1.45 -20.49
CA LEU A 135 -10.10 0.59 -21.13
C LEU A 135 -10.65 -0.07 -22.40
N TYR A 136 -9.74 -0.48 -23.28
CA TYR A 136 -10.07 -1.12 -24.55
C TYR A 136 -9.05 -2.23 -24.87
N ALA A 137 -9.44 -3.18 -25.70
CA ALA A 137 -8.53 -4.25 -26.14
C ALA A 137 -7.31 -3.64 -26.85
N GLY A 138 -6.11 -4.00 -26.38
CA GLY A 138 -4.84 -3.42 -26.79
C GLY A 138 -4.27 -2.40 -25.79
N ALA A 139 -4.98 -2.08 -24.70
CA ALA A 139 -4.38 -1.42 -23.54
C ALA A 139 -3.31 -2.33 -22.92
N GLU A 140 -2.26 -1.74 -22.35
CA GLU A 140 -1.18 -2.47 -21.67
C GLU A 140 -1.39 -2.41 -20.16
N PHE A 141 -1.31 -3.57 -19.50
CA PHE A 141 -1.21 -3.68 -18.06
C PHE A 141 0.25 -3.87 -17.68
N CYS A 142 0.81 -2.91 -16.96
CA CYS A 142 2.21 -2.92 -16.54
C CYS A 142 2.34 -3.25 -15.05
N ILE A 143 3.26 -4.14 -14.74
CA ILE A 143 3.61 -4.58 -13.39
C ILE A 143 5.04 -4.11 -13.10
N GLY A 144 5.24 -3.55 -11.92
CA GLY A 144 6.54 -3.08 -11.42
C GLY A 144 6.30 -2.04 -10.32
N GLU A 145 7.30 -1.81 -9.48
CA GLU A 145 7.22 -0.77 -8.46
C GLU A 145 7.14 0.62 -9.11
N GLU A 146 8.02 0.91 -10.07
CA GLU A 146 8.02 2.15 -10.84
C GLU A 146 7.36 1.98 -12.24
N PRO A 147 6.29 2.72 -12.59
CA PRO A 147 5.65 2.70 -13.91
C PRO A 147 6.53 3.17 -15.04
N GLY A 148 7.52 4.03 -14.73
CA GLY A 148 8.52 4.45 -15.70
C GLY A 148 9.51 3.33 -16.06
N GLN A 149 9.60 2.30 -15.22
CA GLN A 149 10.52 1.17 -15.33
C GLN A 149 9.82 -0.14 -14.94
N PRO A 150 8.74 -0.53 -15.64
CA PRO A 150 7.97 -1.71 -15.25
C PRO A 150 8.80 -2.99 -15.45
N ASP A 151 8.63 -3.96 -14.55
CA ASP A 151 9.20 -5.29 -14.66
C ASP A 151 8.68 -6.01 -15.92
N THR A 152 7.40 -5.83 -16.21
CA THR A 152 6.75 -6.33 -17.44
C THR A 152 5.52 -5.52 -17.81
N CYS A 153 5.18 -5.50 -19.09
CA CYS A 153 3.88 -5.08 -19.58
C CYS A 153 3.23 -6.19 -20.42
N LEU A 154 1.93 -6.35 -20.26
CA LEU A 154 1.11 -7.36 -20.92
C LEU A 154 0.01 -6.65 -21.71
N GLY A 155 -0.11 -6.96 -23.00
CA GLY A 155 -1.20 -6.43 -23.82
C GLY A 155 -2.52 -7.09 -23.46
N SER A 156 -3.61 -6.35 -23.55
CA SER A 156 -4.97 -6.89 -23.42
C SER A 156 -5.54 -7.34 -24.77
N VAL A 157 -6.28 -8.43 -24.77
CA VAL A 157 -7.01 -8.96 -25.94
C VAL A 157 -8.53 -8.80 -25.82
N GLY A 158 -9.03 -8.57 -24.60
CA GLY A 158 -10.44 -8.41 -24.31
C GLY A 158 -10.67 -7.49 -23.12
N VAL A 159 -11.81 -6.81 -23.12
CA VAL A 159 -12.31 -6.00 -22.01
C VAL A 159 -13.80 -6.29 -21.86
N VAL A 160 -14.24 -6.57 -20.64
CA VAL A 160 -15.62 -6.90 -20.30
C VAL A 160 -16.06 -5.98 -19.18
N ASP A 161 -16.92 -5.00 -19.52
CA ASP A 161 -17.49 -4.08 -18.55
C ASP A 161 -18.72 -4.71 -17.89
N ASN A 162 -18.85 -4.50 -16.58
CA ASN A 162 -20.05 -4.89 -15.86
C ASN A 162 -21.20 -3.95 -16.27
N PRO A 163 -22.40 -4.48 -16.56
CA PRO A 163 -23.52 -3.65 -17.02
C PRO A 163 -24.17 -2.80 -15.92
N SER A 164 -23.81 -3.01 -14.65
CA SER A 164 -24.51 -2.42 -13.51
C SER A 164 -23.59 -1.86 -12.43
N GLY A 165 -22.38 -2.38 -12.28
CA GLY A 165 -21.34 -1.86 -11.39
C GLY A 165 -20.25 -1.13 -12.16
N ASP A 166 -19.51 -0.26 -11.48
CA ASP A 166 -18.30 0.35 -12.01
C ASP A 166 -17.14 -0.64 -11.82
N MET A 167 -17.09 -1.65 -12.68
CA MET A 167 -16.15 -2.77 -12.59
C MET A 167 -15.94 -3.40 -13.97
N THR A 168 -14.69 -3.67 -14.31
CA THR A 168 -14.28 -4.17 -15.62
C THR A 168 -13.24 -5.27 -15.46
N LEU A 169 -13.38 -6.32 -16.27
CA LEU A 169 -12.39 -7.37 -16.42
C LEU A 169 -11.60 -7.16 -17.70
N VAL A 170 -10.28 -7.24 -17.60
CA VAL A 170 -9.35 -7.15 -18.73
C VAL A 170 -8.68 -8.50 -18.94
N GLU A 171 -8.87 -9.09 -20.13
CA GLU A 171 -8.23 -10.33 -20.54
C GLU A 171 -6.85 -10.02 -21.15
N LEU A 172 -5.80 -10.58 -20.56
CA LEU A 172 -4.42 -10.43 -21.02
C LEU A 172 -4.11 -11.38 -22.19
N ASP A 173 -3.15 -11.00 -23.04
CA ASP A 173 -2.74 -11.76 -24.22
C ASP A 173 -2.07 -13.11 -23.92
N ARG A 174 -1.64 -13.30 -22.67
CA ARG A 174 -1.03 -14.52 -22.13
C ARG A 174 -1.15 -14.56 -20.60
N ASP A 175 -0.80 -15.70 -20.02
CA ASP A 175 -0.64 -15.85 -18.58
C ASP A 175 0.49 -14.93 -18.09
N ALA A 176 0.19 -14.04 -17.14
CA ALA A 176 1.14 -13.08 -16.59
C ALA A 176 2.37 -13.76 -15.97
N ARG A 177 2.22 -15.00 -15.47
CA ARG A 177 3.31 -15.79 -14.88
C ARG A 177 4.31 -16.28 -15.91
N GLU A 178 3.96 -16.30 -17.20
CA GLU A 178 4.92 -16.58 -18.27
C GLU A 178 5.89 -15.41 -18.46
N ALA A 179 5.41 -14.17 -18.26
CA ALA A 179 6.23 -12.97 -18.37
C ALA A 179 6.96 -12.65 -17.05
N LEU A 180 6.30 -12.86 -15.92
CA LEU A 180 6.82 -12.59 -14.58
C LEU A 180 6.51 -13.79 -13.66
N PRO A 181 7.35 -14.84 -13.62
CA PRO A 181 7.06 -16.06 -12.88
C PRO A 181 6.85 -15.91 -11.37
N SER A 182 7.28 -14.80 -10.79
CA SER A 182 7.06 -14.46 -9.39
C SER A 182 5.66 -13.93 -9.09
N VAL A 183 4.90 -13.46 -10.09
CA VAL A 183 3.56 -12.90 -9.87
C VAL A 183 2.59 -14.00 -9.44
N VAL A 184 1.77 -13.69 -8.45
CA VAL A 184 0.74 -14.58 -7.92
C VAL A 184 -0.58 -13.80 -7.90
N PRO A 185 -1.60 -14.21 -8.68
CA PRO A 185 -2.88 -13.52 -8.65
C PRO A 185 -3.50 -13.45 -7.26
N ILE A 186 -4.19 -12.36 -6.96
CA ILE A 186 -4.92 -12.18 -5.70
C ILE A 186 -6.36 -12.68 -5.91
N PRO A 187 -6.77 -13.78 -5.26
CA PRO A 187 -8.15 -14.28 -5.39
C PRO A 187 -9.17 -13.24 -4.92
N ILE A 188 -10.36 -13.25 -5.51
CA ILE A 188 -11.46 -12.40 -5.08
C ILE A 188 -12.11 -12.91 -3.79
N LEU A 189 -12.76 -12.01 -3.06
CA LEU A 189 -13.57 -12.36 -1.89
C LEU A 189 -14.81 -13.12 -2.35
N THR A 190 -14.97 -14.34 -1.84
CA THR A 190 -16.08 -15.23 -2.23
C THR A 190 -17.18 -15.31 -1.18
N GLU A 191 -16.95 -14.77 0.02
CA GLU A 191 -17.93 -14.65 1.08
C GLU A 191 -18.63 -13.29 1.02
N GLY A 192 -19.89 -13.26 1.45
CA GLY A 192 -20.67 -12.02 1.45
C GLY A 192 -20.20 -11.07 2.55
N MET A 193 -20.05 -9.79 2.19
CA MET A 193 -19.79 -8.72 3.16
C MET A 193 -21.11 -8.17 3.72
N ASP A 194 -21.12 -7.91 5.02
CA ASP A 194 -22.23 -7.33 5.78
C ASP A 194 -21.73 -6.31 6.82
N GLU A 195 -22.64 -5.77 7.63
CA GLU A 195 -22.30 -4.77 8.67
C GLU A 195 -21.24 -5.26 9.68
N GLY A 196 -21.01 -6.57 9.81
CA GLY A 196 -19.98 -7.14 10.69
C GLY A 196 -18.54 -6.94 10.22
N TRP A 197 -18.34 -6.36 9.03
CA TRP A 197 -17.04 -5.94 8.50
C TRP A 197 -16.71 -4.49 8.82
N VAL A 198 -17.71 -3.67 9.18
CA VAL A 198 -17.50 -2.25 9.52
C VAL A 198 -16.57 -2.14 10.73
N GLY A 199 -15.57 -1.27 10.62
CA GLY A 199 -14.50 -1.06 11.60
C GLY A 199 -13.31 -2.02 11.48
N ARG A 200 -13.37 -3.03 10.61
CA ARG A 200 -12.17 -3.83 10.28
C ARG A 200 -11.25 -3.04 9.37
N MET A 201 -9.96 -3.30 9.45
CA MET A 201 -8.98 -2.74 8.52
C MET A 201 -9.06 -3.44 7.17
N ALA A 202 -9.04 -2.65 6.11
CA ALA A 202 -8.85 -3.06 4.73
C ALA A 202 -7.60 -2.35 4.18
N GLU A 203 -7.08 -2.85 3.07
CA GLU A 203 -5.85 -2.31 2.46
C GLU A 203 -6.09 -2.01 1.00
N ALA A 204 -5.98 -0.75 0.61
CA ALA A 204 -6.05 -0.33 -0.78
C ALA A 204 -4.64 -0.22 -1.38
N ALA A 205 -4.54 -0.36 -2.70
CA ALA A 205 -3.27 -0.21 -3.39
C ALA A 205 -3.44 0.37 -4.79
N GLY A 206 -2.40 1.05 -5.26
CA GLY A 206 -2.38 1.62 -6.60
C GLY A 206 -1.11 2.40 -6.90
N TYR A 207 -1.22 3.26 -7.91
CA TYR A 207 -0.13 4.03 -8.54
C TYR A 207 -0.49 5.52 -8.64
N GLY A 208 -1.44 5.98 -7.83
CA GLY A 208 -1.97 7.33 -7.83
C GLY A 208 -1.00 8.38 -7.35
N GLU A 209 -1.47 9.62 -7.37
CA GLU A 209 -0.74 10.80 -6.92
C GLU A 209 -0.41 10.71 -5.42
N GLN A 210 0.85 11.02 -5.11
CA GLN A 210 1.43 11.03 -3.78
C GLN A 210 1.49 12.46 -3.23
N GLU A 211 1.91 12.65 -1.99
CA GLU A 211 1.87 13.94 -1.29
C GLU A 211 2.79 15.03 -1.86
N ASP A 212 3.86 14.62 -2.52
CA ASP A 212 4.77 15.53 -3.21
C ASP A 212 4.29 15.90 -4.63
N GLY A 213 3.11 15.39 -5.03
CA GLY A 213 2.53 15.52 -6.37
C GLY A 213 3.23 14.66 -7.41
N SER A 214 4.19 13.80 -7.00
CA SER A 214 4.67 12.74 -7.85
C SER A 214 3.57 11.70 -8.00
N SER A 215 3.55 11.05 -9.16
CA SER A 215 2.76 9.85 -9.40
C SER A 215 3.73 8.88 -10.02
N GLY A 216 3.62 7.62 -9.65
CA GLY A 216 4.72 6.73 -9.95
C GLY A 216 4.59 5.48 -9.15
N GLU A 217 5.05 5.43 -7.93
CA GLU A 217 5.36 4.14 -7.32
C GLU A 217 4.10 3.38 -6.86
N ARG A 218 4.18 2.04 -6.90
CA ARG A 218 3.14 1.16 -6.35
C ARG A 218 3.18 1.21 -4.84
N GLU A 219 2.05 1.53 -4.24
CA GLU A 219 1.98 1.68 -2.79
C GLU A 219 0.65 1.17 -2.23
N PHE A 220 0.63 1.07 -0.90
CA PHE A 220 -0.46 0.51 -0.11
C PHE A 220 -0.90 1.49 0.97
N THR A 221 -2.20 1.49 1.29
CA THR A 221 -2.78 2.26 2.40
C THR A 221 -3.77 1.40 3.18
N ALA A 222 -3.65 1.38 4.50
CA ALA A 222 -4.53 0.61 5.39
C ALA A 222 -5.53 1.53 6.09
N GLU A 223 -6.82 1.27 5.87
CA GLU A 223 -7.92 2.12 6.34
C GLU A 223 -9.09 1.29 6.90
N PRO A 224 -9.81 1.80 7.91
CA PRO A 224 -10.99 1.13 8.43
C PRO A 224 -12.13 1.14 7.41
N ILE A 225 -12.87 0.03 7.35
CA ILE A 225 -14.14 -0.03 6.62
C ILE A 225 -15.15 0.84 7.35
N ALA A 226 -15.49 1.98 6.76
CA ALA A 226 -16.44 2.93 7.32
C ALA A 226 -17.90 2.53 7.05
N SER A 227 -18.19 1.96 5.87
CA SER A 227 -19.56 1.55 5.56
C SER A 227 -19.63 0.47 4.47
N ILE A 228 -20.72 -0.30 4.49
CA ILE A 228 -21.07 -1.25 3.44
C ILE A 228 -22.54 -1.02 3.09
N SER A 229 -22.82 -0.70 1.83
CA SER A 229 -24.18 -0.40 1.38
C SER A 229 -24.35 -0.78 -0.08
N GLY A 230 -25.31 -1.66 -0.36
CA GLY A 230 -25.54 -2.14 -1.73
C GLY A 230 -24.29 -2.82 -2.30
N ASP A 231 -23.86 -2.36 -3.46
CA ASP A 231 -22.64 -2.76 -4.16
C ASP A 231 -21.41 -1.93 -3.78
N THR A 232 -21.51 -1.05 -2.78
CA THR A 232 -20.43 -0.16 -2.37
C THR A 232 -19.82 -0.58 -1.03
N LEU A 233 -18.50 -0.61 -0.98
CA LEU A 233 -17.65 -0.71 0.21
C LEU A 233 -16.93 0.63 0.38
N THR A 234 -17.01 1.25 1.55
CA THR A 234 -16.34 2.53 1.84
C THR A 234 -15.26 2.31 2.89
N ILE A 235 -14.04 2.76 2.59
CA ILE A 235 -12.96 2.95 3.58
C ILE A 235 -12.82 4.45 3.87
N ASP A 236 -12.27 4.81 5.03
CA ASP A 236 -12.08 6.21 5.43
C ASP A 236 -10.65 6.43 5.89
N GLY A 237 -9.97 7.32 5.19
CA GLY A 237 -8.62 7.80 5.50
C GLY A 237 -8.52 8.61 6.79
N GLU A 238 -9.66 9.03 7.35
CA GLU A 238 -9.79 9.81 8.58
C GLU A 238 -8.94 11.09 8.61
N GLY A 239 -8.66 11.66 7.43
CA GLY A 239 -7.82 12.85 7.24
C GLY A 239 -6.31 12.59 7.29
N GLN A 240 -5.87 11.33 7.30
CA GLN A 240 -4.47 10.95 7.54
C GLN A 240 -3.77 10.35 6.31
N ARG A 241 -4.47 9.52 5.55
CA ARG A 241 -3.95 8.78 4.38
C ARG A 241 -5.11 8.46 3.45
N GLY A 242 -4.85 8.03 2.23
CA GLY A 242 -5.93 7.67 1.32
C GLY A 242 -5.43 7.21 -0.03
N VAL A 243 -6.37 6.79 -0.86
CA VAL A 243 -6.14 6.66 -2.30
C VAL A 243 -6.38 8.01 -2.98
N CYS A 244 -5.75 8.23 -4.12
CA CYS A 244 -5.75 9.51 -4.81
C CYS A 244 -5.93 9.37 -6.32
N PHE A 245 -5.76 10.47 -7.05
CA PHE A 245 -5.91 10.51 -8.50
C PHE A 245 -4.94 9.54 -9.17
N GLY A 246 -5.46 8.57 -9.93
CA GLY A 246 -4.67 7.51 -10.58
C GLY A 246 -4.75 6.14 -9.90
N ASP A 247 -5.27 6.08 -8.67
CA ASP A 247 -5.60 4.81 -8.01
C ASP A 247 -6.91 4.21 -8.49
N SER A 248 -7.67 4.92 -9.32
CA SER A 248 -8.91 4.46 -9.95
C SER A 248 -8.79 3.02 -10.48
N GLY A 249 -9.70 2.14 -10.08
CA GLY A 249 -9.69 0.72 -10.41
C GLY A 249 -8.67 -0.13 -9.63
N GLY A 250 -7.86 0.47 -8.76
CA GLY A 250 -6.98 -0.23 -7.83
C GLY A 250 -7.77 -1.08 -6.82
N PRO A 251 -7.20 -2.19 -6.34
CA PRO A 251 -7.90 -3.07 -5.41
C PRO A 251 -8.00 -2.47 -4.01
N VAL A 252 -9.11 -2.76 -3.34
CA VAL A 252 -9.13 -2.89 -1.87
C VAL A 252 -9.12 -4.37 -1.50
N MET A 253 -8.28 -4.73 -0.56
CA MET A 253 -8.05 -6.08 -0.10
C MET A 253 -8.44 -6.22 1.36
N VAL A 254 -8.89 -7.41 1.72
CA VAL A 254 -9.27 -7.78 3.08
C VAL A 254 -8.73 -9.15 3.40
N VAL A 255 -8.76 -9.51 4.68
CA VAL A 255 -8.53 -10.89 5.10
C VAL A 255 -9.87 -11.60 5.24
N ALA A 256 -10.07 -12.67 4.46
CA ALA A 256 -11.28 -13.48 4.53
C ALA A 256 -11.34 -14.34 5.80
N SER A 257 -12.50 -14.94 6.07
CA SER A 257 -12.71 -15.83 7.23
C SER A 257 -11.78 -17.05 7.27
N ASP A 258 -11.22 -17.46 6.13
CA ASP A 258 -10.22 -18.52 6.01
C ASP A 258 -8.78 -18.04 6.28
N GLY A 259 -8.58 -16.75 6.55
CA GLY A 259 -7.28 -16.14 6.83
C GLY A 259 -6.50 -15.70 5.59
N THR A 260 -7.05 -15.89 4.39
CA THR A 260 -6.36 -15.53 3.14
C THR A 260 -6.65 -14.09 2.72
N ALA A 261 -5.67 -13.45 2.10
CA ALA A 261 -5.84 -12.14 1.47
C ALA A 261 -6.74 -12.26 0.22
N ARG A 262 -7.78 -11.44 0.15
CA ARG A 262 -8.73 -11.40 -0.97
C ARG A 262 -8.94 -9.97 -1.45
N VAL A 263 -9.10 -9.78 -2.77
CA VAL A 263 -9.65 -8.52 -3.30
C VAL A 263 -11.13 -8.44 -2.90
N ALA A 264 -11.53 -7.35 -2.24
CA ALA A 264 -12.91 -7.08 -1.83
C ALA A 264 -13.64 -6.08 -2.75
N GLY A 265 -12.90 -5.26 -3.48
CA GLY A 265 -13.45 -4.32 -4.44
C GLY A 265 -12.40 -3.62 -5.29
N ASP A 266 -12.85 -2.86 -6.27
CA ASP A 266 -12.03 -1.95 -7.08
C ASP A 266 -12.45 -0.49 -6.87
N LEU A 267 -11.49 0.43 -6.83
CA LEU A 267 -11.74 1.85 -6.51
C LEU A 267 -12.61 2.49 -7.60
N SER A 268 -13.84 2.86 -7.25
CA SER A 268 -14.79 3.52 -8.15
C SER A 268 -14.65 5.04 -8.08
N ASN A 269 -14.58 5.60 -6.88
CA ASN A 269 -14.44 7.03 -6.66
C ASN A 269 -13.92 7.31 -5.26
N GLY A 270 -13.27 8.46 -5.10
CA GLY A 270 -12.69 8.88 -3.83
C GLY A 270 -12.94 10.34 -3.49
N ASP A 271 -12.56 10.71 -2.27
CA ASP A 271 -12.60 12.10 -1.84
C ASP A 271 -11.44 12.89 -2.48
N GLY A 272 -11.74 14.09 -3.00
CA GLY A 272 -10.73 14.92 -3.67
C GLY A 272 -9.61 15.45 -2.76
N SER A 273 -9.70 15.23 -1.44
CA SER A 273 -8.63 15.49 -0.49
C SER A 273 -7.57 14.38 -0.42
N CYS A 274 -7.83 13.21 -1.02
CA CYS A 274 -6.98 12.02 -0.96
C CYS A 274 -6.69 11.49 0.45
N VAL A 275 -7.49 11.92 1.43
CA VAL A 275 -7.41 11.46 2.82
C VAL A 275 -8.81 11.24 3.45
N GLY A 276 -9.83 11.16 2.60
CA GLY A 276 -11.24 11.13 3.00
C GLY A 276 -11.87 9.75 2.79
N GLN A 277 -13.15 9.74 2.40
CA GLN A 277 -13.88 8.51 2.17
C GLN A 277 -13.78 8.04 0.72
N ASP A 278 -13.35 6.81 0.55
CA ASP A 278 -13.13 6.19 -0.75
C ASP A 278 -14.05 4.99 -0.95
N ASN A 279 -14.70 4.95 -2.11
CA ASN A 279 -15.78 4.02 -2.44
C ASN A 279 -15.33 3.01 -3.49
N PHE A 280 -15.44 1.74 -3.12
CA PHE A 280 -15.05 0.59 -3.92
C PHE A 280 -16.28 -0.18 -4.37
N THR A 281 -16.28 -0.62 -5.63
CA THR A 281 -17.30 -1.54 -6.15
C THR A 281 -17.02 -2.94 -5.60
N ARG A 282 -17.98 -3.52 -4.90
CA ARG A 282 -17.83 -4.79 -4.17
C ARG A 282 -17.75 -6.01 -5.09
N VAL A 283 -16.67 -6.79 -5.00
CA VAL A 283 -16.54 -8.02 -5.81
C VAL A 283 -17.52 -9.12 -5.38
N ASP A 284 -17.90 -9.19 -4.11
CA ASP A 284 -18.76 -10.26 -3.61
C ASP A 284 -20.20 -10.15 -4.17
N VAL A 285 -20.62 -8.93 -4.53
CA VAL A 285 -21.90 -8.66 -5.22
C VAL A 285 -21.85 -9.09 -6.69
N TYR A 286 -20.69 -8.94 -7.34
CA TYR A 286 -20.51 -9.27 -8.77
C TYR A 286 -19.77 -10.59 -9.02
N ARG A 287 -19.60 -11.41 -7.99
CA ARG A 287 -18.85 -12.66 -8.04
C ARG A 287 -19.23 -13.56 -9.22
N GLU A 288 -20.53 -13.80 -9.43
CA GLU A 288 -21.00 -14.68 -10.50
C GLU A 288 -20.57 -14.17 -11.88
N TRP A 289 -20.63 -12.85 -12.10
CA TRP A 289 -20.19 -12.22 -13.33
C TRP A 289 -18.66 -12.30 -13.50
N ILE A 290 -17.91 -12.14 -12.42
CA ILE A 290 -16.44 -12.29 -12.44
C ILE A 290 -16.06 -13.72 -12.83
N GLU A 291 -16.63 -14.71 -12.14
CA GLU A 291 -16.31 -16.13 -12.33
C GLU A 291 -16.83 -16.68 -13.67
N GLU A 292 -17.84 -16.07 -14.30
CA GLU A 292 -18.28 -16.42 -15.66
C GLU A 292 -17.17 -16.22 -16.70
N SER A 293 -16.33 -15.18 -16.51
CA SER A 293 -15.22 -14.87 -17.42
C SER A 293 -13.92 -15.53 -16.98
N THR A 294 -13.60 -15.45 -15.68
CA THR A 294 -12.30 -15.84 -15.14
C THR A 294 -12.23 -17.31 -14.68
N GLY A 295 -13.38 -17.96 -14.48
CA GLY A 295 -13.48 -19.14 -13.64
C GLY A 295 -13.34 -18.83 -12.15
N PRO A 296 -13.44 -19.81 -11.25
CA PRO A 296 -13.19 -19.59 -9.83
C PRO A 296 -11.77 -19.09 -9.60
N THR A 297 -11.62 -17.95 -8.92
CA THR A 297 -10.31 -17.53 -8.42
C THR A 297 -10.04 -18.32 -7.13
N ALA A 298 -9.04 -19.19 -7.18
CA ALA A 298 -8.61 -19.95 -6.01
C ALA A 298 -7.46 -19.22 -5.34
N PRO A 299 -7.40 -19.18 -3.99
CA PRO A 299 -6.15 -18.87 -3.32
C PRO A 299 -5.02 -19.74 -3.88
N PRO A 300 -3.81 -19.21 -4.03
CA PRO A 300 -2.68 -20.03 -4.42
C PRO A 300 -2.55 -21.23 -3.45
N ASP A 301 -2.23 -22.41 -3.99
CA ASP A 301 -1.88 -23.56 -3.15
C ASP A 301 -0.75 -23.13 -2.20
N GLY A 302 -0.92 -23.30 -0.88
CA GLY A 302 0.07 -22.86 0.11
C GLY A 302 -0.50 -21.94 1.21
N CYS A 303 0.41 -21.21 1.87
CA CYS A 303 0.10 -20.36 3.03
C CYS A 303 0.17 -18.85 2.76
N GLY A 304 0.46 -18.42 1.53
CA GLY A 304 0.82 -17.02 1.27
C GLY A 304 2.02 -16.58 2.12
N ASP A 305 1.91 -15.41 2.76
CA ASP A 305 2.95 -14.86 3.66
C ASP A 305 2.84 -15.26 5.12
N VAL A 306 1.80 -16.02 5.46
CA VAL A 306 1.71 -16.55 6.80
C VAL A 306 2.79 -17.61 6.94
N GLY A 307 3.82 -17.32 7.73
CA GLY A 307 4.85 -18.29 8.10
C GLY A 307 4.37 -19.27 9.18
N ASN A 308 5.21 -20.25 9.51
CA ASN A 308 4.95 -21.17 10.63
C ASN A 308 4.79 -20.45 11.99
N GLY A 309 5.46 -19.31 12.13
CA GLY A 309 5.29 -18.42 13.27
C GLY A 309 3.88 -17.87 13.43
N GLY A 310 3.09 -17.80 12.36
CA GLY A 310 1.72 -17.30 12.39
C GLY A 310 1.57 -15.85 12.85
N ARG A 311 0.32 -15.43 13.05
CA ARG A 311 -0.09 -14.13 13.58
C ARG A 311 -1.47 -14.21 14.24
N CYS A 312 -1.84 -13.18 14.98
CA CYS A 312 -3.21 -13.00 15.47
C CYS A 312 -4.04 -12.19 14.47
N LEU A 313 -5.32 -12.56 14.31
CA LEU A 313 -6.30 -11.81 13.53
C LEU A 313 -7.68 -11.97 14.18
N ASP A 314 -8.31 -10.87 14.59
CA ASP A 314 -9.66 -10.86 15.17
C ASP A 314 -9.87 -11.87 16.33
N GLY A 315 -8.85 -12.05 17.16
CA GLY A 315 -8.88 -13.01 18.27
C GLY A 315 -8.70 -14.48 17.85
N ALA A 316 -8.38 -14.75 16.58
CA ALA A 316 -7.94 -16.04 16.08
C ALA A 316 -6.43 -16.07 15.89
N ALA A 317 -5.81 -17.25 16.06
CA ALA A 317 -4.44 -17.52 15.66
C ALA A 317 -4.43 -18.12 14.26
N ILE A 318 -3.61 -17.56 13.36
CA ILE A 318 -3.47 -18.04 11.98
C ILE A 318 -1.99 -18.39 11.76
N TRP A 319 -1.68 -19.57 11.24
CA TRP A 319 -0.30 -19.99 10.98
C TRP A 319 -0.21 -20.94 9.80
N CYS A 320 0.99 -21.08 9.25
CA CYS A 320 1.24 -22.07 8.22
C CYS A 320 1.77 -23.38 8.79
N GLU A 321 1.11 -24.48 8.46
CA GLU A 321 1.55 -25.82 8.80
C GLU A 321 1.88 -26.60 7.51
N GLY A 322 3.16 -26.62 7.14
CA GLY A 322 3.57 -27.16 5.84
C GLY A 322 3.23 -26.18 4.73
N ASP A 323 2.32 -26.58 3.84
CA ASP A 323 1.74 -25.74 2.77
C ASP A 323 0.24 -25.49 3.01
N GLU A 324 -0.24 -25.70 4.24
CA GLU A 324 -1.64 -25.53 4.61
C GLU A 324 -1.80 -24.36 5.59
N LEU A 325 -2.58 -23.36 5.21
CA LEU A 325 -2.98 -22.28 6.11
C LEU A 325 -3.93 -22.82 7.19
N ARG A 326 -3.55 -22.63 8.45
CA ARG A 326 -4.35 -22.98 9.63
C ARG A 326 -4.90 -21.72 10.27
N SER A 327 -6.13 -21.78 10.75
CA SER A 327 -6.78 -20.72 11.51
C SER A 327 -7.53 -21.33 12.70
N GLU A 328 -7.35 -20.78 13.89
CA GLU A 328 -8.00 -21.19 15.13
C GLU A 328 -8.57 -19.98 15.88
N PRO A 329 -9.90 -19.79 15.92
CA PRO A 329 -10.54 -18.79 16.76
C PRO A 329 -10.32 -19.08 18.25
N CYS A 330 -9.75 -18.13 18.99
CA CYS A 330 -9.48 -18.34 20.41
C CYS A 330 -10.75 -18.13 21.23
N ALA A 331 -11.30 -19.24 21.69
CA ALA A 331 -12.53 -19.30 22.47
C ALA A 331 -12.28 -19.87 23.87
N GLY A 332 -13.25 -19.72 24.77
CA GLY A 332 -13.19 -20.35 26.10
C GLY A 332 -12.23 -19.69 27.08
N GLY A 333 -11.91 -18.40 26.91
CA GLY A 333 -10.99 -17.66 27.78
C GLY A 333 -9.52 -17.68 27.32
N LEU A 334 -9.24 -18.36 26.22
CA LEU A 334 -7.97 -18.30 25.52
C LEU A 334 -7.86 -16.99 24.75
N ALA A 335 -6.65 -16.44 24.65
CA ALA A 335 -6.34 -15.32 23.77
C ALA A 335 -5.38 -15.81 22.69
N CYS A 336 -5.43 -15.17 21.52
CA CYS A 336 -4.36 -15.37 20.56
C CYS A 336 -3.07 -14.78 21.14
N GLY A 337 -2.03 -15.59 21.24
CA GLY A 337 -0.76 -15.19 21.85
C GLY A 337 0.36 -16.15 21.49
N TRP A 338 1.59 -15.76 21.83
CA TRP A 338 2.77 -16.54 21.47
C TRP A 338 2.88 -17.84 22.27
N ASP A 339 2.84 -18.98 21.57
CA ASP A 339 3.12 -20.30 22.14
C ASP A 339 4.59 -20.67 21.85
N ALA A 340 5.41 -20.66 22.89
CA ALA A 340 6.84 -20.98 22.79
C ALA A 340 7.11 -22.44 22.38
N ALA A 341 6.19 -23.37 22.67
CA ALA A 341 6.32 -24.76 22.26
C ALA A 341 5.97 -24.95 20.77
N ALA A 342 5.02 -24.17 20.25
CA ALA A 342 4.70 -24.12 18.83
C ALA A 342 5.66 -23.25 18.02
N GLY A 343 6.41 -22.36 18.67
CA GLY A 343 7.28 -21.39 18.00
C GLY A 343 6.50 -20.36 17.18
N GLY A 344 5.28 -20.02 17.61
CA GLY A 344 4.36 -19.19 16.86
C GLY A 344 3.10 -18.79 17.63
N PHE A 345 2.29 -17.90 17.05
CA PHE A 345 1.01 -17.47 17.60
C PHE A 345 -0.01 -18.61 17.58
N ARG A 346 -0.59 -18.92 18.74
CA ARG A 346 -1.64 -19.93 18.97
C ARG A 346 -2.65 -19.41 19.98
N CYS A 347 -3.72 -20.16 20.22
CA CYS A 347 -4.61 -19.87 21.34
C CYS A 347 -3.99 -20.35 22.65
N VAL A 348 -3.53 -19.42 23.49
CA VAL A 348 -2.81 -19.71 24.73
C VAL A 348 -3.64 -19.36 25.97
N ASP A 349 -3.37 -20.09 27.06
CA ASP A 349 -4.01 -19.92 28.37
C ASP A 349 -3.08 -19.12 29.30
N GLY A 350 -3.58 -18.00 29.85
CA GLY A 350 -2.80 -17.10 30.70
C GLY A 350 -2.40 -15.78 30.01
N GLY A 351 -2.37 -14.71 30.81
CA GLY A 351 -2.29 -13.33 30.34
C GLY A 351 -1.15 -13.10 29.35
N ASP A 352 -1.51 -12.47 28.23
CA ASP A 352 -0.63 -12.07 27.17
C ASP A 352 0.60 -11.31 27.73
N PRO A 353 1.83 -11.84 27.60
CA PRO A 353 3.04 -11.16 28.06
C PRO A 353 3.25 -9.82 27.34
N CYS A 354 2.63 -9.65 26.17
CA CYS A 354 2.61 -8.42 25.39
C CYS A 354 1.37 -7.56 25.67
N ALA A 355 0.46 -7.98 26.56
CA ALA A 355 -0.69 -7.20 27.04
C ALA A 355 -1.58 -6.60 25.92
N GLY A 356 -1.75 -7.35 24.84
CA GLY A 356 -2.50 -7.01 23.63
C GLY A 356 -1.65 -6.36 22.54
N LEU A 357 -0.34 -6.17 22.76
CA LEU A 357 0.57 -5.59 21.77
C LEU A 357 1.08 -6.67 20.82
N ASP A 358 1.08 -6.34 19.54
CA ASP A 358 1.73 -7.09 18.47
C ASP A 358 2.98 -6.33 17.98
N ALA A 359 3.50 -6.68 16.82
CA ALA A 359 4.67 -6.01 16.23
C ALA A 359 4.40 -4.54 15.87
N VAL A 360 3.12 -4.15 15.72
CA VAL A 360 2.68 -2.76 15.46
C VAL A 360 2.82 -1.95 16.74
N GLY A 361 2.34 -2.48 17.86
CA GLY A 361 2.50 -1.85 19.16
C GLY A 361 1.66 -0.58 19.34
N ARG A 362 1.88 0.17 20.43
CA ARG A 362 1.18 1.42 20.76
C ARG A 362 2.08 2.45 21.47
N CYS A 363 1.73 3.72 21.38
CA CYS A 363 2.39 4.78 22.15
C CYS A 363 1.84 4.89 23.57
N GLU A 364 2.73 4.89 24.57
CA GLU A 364 2.41 5.21 25.96
C GLU A 364 3.17 6.48 26.38
N GLY A 365 2.58 7.65 26.11
CA GLY A 365 3.26 8.93 26.27
C GLY A 365 4.36 9.10 25.22
N SER A 366 5.60 9.38 25.63
CA SER A 366 6.76 9.44 24.74
C SER A 366 7.40 8.09 24.44
N VAL A 367 6.79 6.97 24.86
CA VAL A 367 7.39 5.64 24.76
C VAL A 367 6.64 4.77 23.76
N ALA A 368 7.31 4.37 22.68
CA ALA A 368 6.80 3.38 21.74
C ALA A 368 6.95 1.98 22.34
N ARG A 369 5.88 1.17 22.36
CA ARG A 369 5.90 -0.21 22.87
C ARG A 369 5.33 -1.18 21.87
N TRP A 370 6.01 -2.30 21.64
CA TRP A 370 5.57 -3.34 20.72
C TRP A 370 6.00 -4.72 21.20
N CYS A 371 5.54 -5.76 20.53
CA CYS A 371 5.86 -7.15 20.82
C CYS A 371 6.66 -7.74 19.67
N ASP A 372 7.93 -8.03 19.91
CA ASP A 372 8.80 -8.73 18.96
C ASP A 372 8.96 -10.18 19.43
N ARG A 373 8.36 -11.13 18.69
CA ARG A 373 8.44 -12.58 18.97
C ARG A 373 8.10 -12.94 20.43
N GLY A 374 7.00 -12.37 20.95
CA GLY A 374 6.53 -12.63 22.33
C GLY A 374 7.37 -11.95 23.42
N ARG A 375 8.30 -11.07 23.05
CA ARG A 375 9.06 -10.24 24.00
C ARG A 375 8.56 -8.80 23.89
N PRO A 376 8.07 -8.21 25.00
CA PRO A 376 7.80 -6.79 25.05
C PRO A 376 9.06 -6.00 24.75
N ARG A 377 8.95 -5.08 23.81
CA ARG A 377 9.96 -4.10 23.44
C ARG A 377 9.41 -2.71 23.73
N SER A 378 10.32 -1.80 24.02
CA SER A 378 9.97 -0.40 24.23
C SER A 378 11.12 0.50 23.85
N ARG A 379 10.81 1.71 23.38
CA ARG A 379 11.76 2.77 23.09
C ARG A 379 11.24 4.09 23.63
N ASP A 380 12.07 4.83 24.35
CA ASP A 380 11.72 6.17 24.84
C ASP A 380 12.11 7.20 23.77
N CYS A 381 11.12 7.66 23.01
CA CYS A 381 11.30 8.64 21.95
C CYS A 381 11.74 9.99 22.52
N GLY A 382 11.19 10.37 23.68
CA GLY A 382 11.50 11.64 24.33
C GLY A 382 12.96 11.76 24.76
N ALA A 383 13.56 10.64 25.19
CA ALA A 383 14.99 10.58 25.51
C ALA A 383 15.88 10.83 24.28
N CYS A 384 15.36 10.58 23.07
CA CYS A 384 16.04 10.82 21.80
C CYS A 384 15.63 12.14 21.12
N GLY A 385 14.87 13.02 21.79
CA GLY A 385 14.36 14.27 21.18
C GLY A 385 13.29 14.05 20.11
N GLN A 386 12.60 12.91 20.18
CA GLN A 386 11.58 12.46 19.24
C GLN A 386 10.23 12.34 19.96
N ALA A 387 9.14 12.42 19.20
CA ALA A 387 7.82 12.11 19.71
C ALA A 387 7.50 10.63 19.45
N CYS A 388 6.78 10.00 20.38
CA CYS A 388 6.12 8.74 20.04
C CYS A 388 4.86 9.07 19.28
N ASP A 389 4.75 8.56 18.05
CA ASP A 389 3.56 8.66 17.25
C ASP A 389 3.05 7.27 16.87
N GLU A 390 1.73 7.13 16.76
CA GLU A 390 1.10 5.91 16.22
C GLU A 390 1.28 5.96 14.70
N SER A 391 2.51 5.66 14.26
CA SER A 391 2.94 5.91 12.91
C SER A 391 2.28 4.95 11.94
N THR A 392 1.36 5.57 11.24
CA THR A 392 0.74 5.14 10.00
C THR A 392 1.75 4.70 8.93
N THR A 393 2.92 5.33 8.91
CA THR A 393 4.01 5.18 7.93
C THR A 393 4.96 4.02 8.23
N PHE A 394 5.19 3.69 9.52
CA PHE A 394 6.12 2.62 9.93
C PHE A 394 5.41 1.41 10.57
N GLY A 395 4.08 1.39 10.52
CA GLY A 395 3.26 0.29 11.03
C GLY A 395 3.24 0.24 12.55
N GLY A 396 2.69 1.28 13.19
CA GLY A 396 2.41 1.33 14.63
C GLY A 396 3.29 2.26 15.44
N ALA A 397 3.46 1.99 16.73
CA ALA A 397 4.18 2.88 17.63
C ALA A 397 5.63 3.10 17.20
N TYR A 398 5.95 4.36 16.91
CA TYR A 398 7.23 4.73 16.32
C TYR A 398 7.77 6.02 16.94
N CYS A 399 9.10 6.16 17.00
CA CYS A 399 9.70 7.43 17.36
C CYS A 399 9.98 8.24 16.11
N VAL A 400 9.19 9.28 15.90
CA VAL A 400 9.31 10.21 14.79
C VAL A 400 10.05 11.46 15.24
N ASP A 401 10.77 12.09 14.33
CA ASP A 401 11.43 13.35 14.62
C ASP A 401 10.40 14.39 15.06
N ASP A 402 10.60 14.96 16.25
CA ASP A 402 9.80 16.05 16.78
C ASP A 402 10.65 17.33 16.72
N PRO A 403 10.60 18.08 15.60
CA PRO A 403 11.40 19.29 15.46
C PRO A 403 11.04 20.34 16.53
N CYS A 404 9.87 20.24 17.16
CA CYS A 404 9.39 21.13 18.21
C CYS A 404 9.74 20.67 19.64
N GLY A 405 10.27 19.47 19.82
CA GLY A 405 10.71 18.94 21.12
C GLY A 405 9.63 18.99 22.21
N GLY A 406 8.38 18.71 21.85
CA GLY A 406 7.21 18.70 22.73
C GLY A 406 6.62 20.07 23.05
N LEU A 407 7.04 21.13 22.35
CA LEU A 407 6.48 22.47 22.51
C LEU A 407 5.22 22.64 21.65
N ASP A 408 4.24 23.32 22.20
CA ASP A 408 3.09 23.85 21.46
C ASP A 408 3.27 25.36 21.23
N TYR A 409 2.22 26.04 20.77
CA TYR A 409 2.24 27.48 20.51
C TYR A 409 2.45 28.33 21.78
N LEU A 410 2.21 27.78 22.98
CA LEU A 410 2.41 28.49 24.24
C LEU A 410 3.88 28.51 24.65
N GLY A 411 4.67 27.56 24.13
CA GLY A 411 6.11 27.55 24.27
C GLY A 411 6.65 27.37 25.69
N ARG A 412 7.93 27.69 25.87
CA ARG A 412 8.64 27.71 27.16
C ARG A 412 9.73 28.78 27.17
N CYS A 413 10.31 29.01 28.34
CA CYS A 413 11.56 29.76 28.45
C CYS A 413 12.77 28.83 28.58
N SER A 414 13.80 29.12 27.79
CA SER A 414 15.16 28.63 27.95
C SER A 414 16.04 29.83 28.29
N ASP A 415 16.26 30.07 29.59
CA ASP A 415 16.80 31.33 30.11
C ASP A 415 16.00 32.57 29.63
N ASP A 416 16.65 33.54 28.97
CA ASP A 416 16.02 34.72 28.39
C ASP A 416 15.56 34.51 26.93
N VAL A 417 15.50 33.26 26.45
CA VAL A 417 14.99 32.91 25.12
C VAL A 417 13.60 32.28 25.25
N ALA A 418 12.63 32.82 24.54
CA ALA A 418 11.32 32.19 24.38
C ALA A 418 11.37 31.20 23.21
N GLU A 419 10.95 29.95 23.42
CA GLU A 419 10.88 28.90 22.40
C GLU A 419 9.42 28.44 22.25
N TRP A 420 8.88 28.35 21.04
CA TRP A 420 7.51 27.86 20.80
C TRP A 420 7.42 27.11 19.48
N CYS A 421 6.39 26.28 19.32
CA CYS A 421 6.10 25.60 18.06
C CYS A 421 5.02 26.33 17.30
N GLU A 422 5.30 26.68 16.05
CA GLU A 422 4.34 27.31 15.14
C GLU A 422 4.48 26.67 13.78
N ASP A 423 3.35 26.22 13.21
CA ASP A 423 3.30 25.52 11.92
C ASP A 423 4.24 24.31 11.81
N GLY A 424 4.47 23.60 12.94
CA GLY A 424 5.35 22.42 12.99
C GLY A 424 6.84 22.76 12.99
N GLU A 425 7.22 24.03 13.06
CA GLU A 425 8.61 24.48 13.16
C GLU A 425 8.90 25.05 14.56
N LEU A 426 10.05 24.70 15.12
CA LEU A 426 10.55 25.33 16.34
C LEU A 426 10.95 26.79 16.03
N ARG A 427 10.30 27.70 16.74
CA ARG A 427 10.60 29.13 16.73
C ARG A 427 11.27 29.53 18.04
N SER A 428 12.10 30.57 17.98
CA SER A 428 12.75 31.13 19.15
C SER A 428 12.94 32.64 19.04
N GLU A 429 12.83 33.36 20.15
CA GLU A 429 13.08 34.80 20.25
C GLU A 429 13.99 35.10 21.46
N ASP A 430 15.11 35.80 21.23
CA ASP A 430 16.04 36.23 22.28
C ASP A 430 15.55 37.52 22.95
N CYS A 431 14.92 37.39 24.12
CA CYS A 431 14.41 38.51 24.89
C CYS A 431 15.54 39.35 25.49
N GLY A 432 16.67 38.71 25.84
CA GLY A 432 17.84 39.38 26.40
C GLY A 432 18.45 40.39 25.43
N ALA A 433 18.47 40.08 24.13
CA ALA A 433 18.90 41.00 23.08
C ALA A 433 18.04 42.28 23.01
N ARG A 434 16.81 42.22 23.50
CA ARG A 434 15.84 43.33 23.54
C ARG A 434 15.81 44.04 24.89
N GLY A 435 16.60 43.57 25.87
CA GLY A 435 16.57 44.06 27.25
C GLY A 435 15.31 43.64 28.02
N GLU A 436 14.64 42.60 27.54
CA GLU A 436 13.45 41.97 28.12
C GLU A 436 13.85 40.62 28.74
N ALA A 437 12.94 39.99 29.49
CA ALA A 437 13.13 38.63 30.00
C ALA A 437 12.03 37.72 29.44
N CYS A 438 12.36 36.45 29.22
CA CYS A 438 11.34 35.48 28.88
C CYS A 438 10.46 35.20 30.11
N ARG A 439 9.14 35.35 29.97
CA ARG A 439 8.17 35.04 31.03
C ARG A 439 6.81 34.71 30.47
N TRP A 440 5.95 34.12 31.30
CA TRP A 440 4.55 33.93 30.97
C TRP A 440 3.82 35.27 30.83
N ILE A 441 3.12 35.48 29.71
CA ILE A 441 2.37 36.71 29.42
C ILE A 441 0.87 36.51 29.72
N SER A 442 0.24 35.50 29.11
CA SER A 442 -1.18 35.18 29.27
C SER A 442 -1.48 33.80 28.69
N ASP A 443 -2.67 33.26 28.98
CA ASP A 443 -3.13 31.98 28.42
C ASP A 443 -3.34 32.02 26.89
N ASP A 444 -3.48 33.23 26.31
CA ASP A 444 -3.62 33.44 24.86
C ASP A 444 -2.25 33.60 24.15
N THR A 445 -1.16 33.80 24.90
CA THR A 445 0.16 34.15 24.34
C THR A 445 1.27 33.20 24.79
N GLY A 446 1.14 32.57 25.96
CA GLY A 446 2.17 31.70 26.52
C GLY A 446 3.40 32.44 27.01
N TYR A 447 4.57 31.81 26.84
CA TYR A 447 5.88 32.35 27.19
C TYR A 447 6.42 33.25 26.08
N TRP A 448 6.70 34.51 26.42
CA TRP A 448 7.21 35.50 25.47
C TRP A 448 8.09 36.56 26.17
N CYS A 449 8.71 37.43 25.38
CA CYS A 449 9.49 38.56 25.88
C CYS A 449 8.58 39.66 26.45
N GLY A 450 8.76 40.05 27.71
CA GLY A 450 8.02 41.17 28.28
C GLY A 450 8.35 41.60 29.69
#